data_AF-T1AK67-F1
#
_entry.id   AF-T1AK67-F1
#
_cell.length_a   1.000
_cell.length_b   1.000
_cell.length_c   1.000
_cell.angle_alpha   90.00
_cell.angle_beta   90.00
_cell.angle_gamma   90.00
#
_symmetry.space_group_name_H-M   'P 1'
#
loop_
_entity.id
_entity.type
_entity.pdbx_description
1 polymer ?
#
loop_
_entity_poly.entity_id
_entity_poly.type
_entity_poly.pdbx_seq_one_letter_code
_entity_poly.pdbx_strand_id
1 'polypeptide(L)'
;MGRGRFVDSEQVLKIVVFDPATFRDMNFSGAPTGIVAVYADGESMLPTIPPKSIVFVDRNQRDLRDGVYLVRLEDMIYVKRLQRL
;
A
#
# COMPACT_ATOMS: atom_id res chain seq x y z
N MET A 1 10.53 3.96 23.20
CA MET A 1 9.07 4.09 23.10
C MET A 1 8.76 5.02 21.93
N GLY A 2 8.65 4.48 20.71
CA GLY A 2 8.38 5.26 19.50
C GLY A 2 6.92 5.72 19.47
N ARG A 3 6.69 7.02 19.32
CA ARG A 3 5.36 7.62 19.24
C ARG A 3 4.73 7.23 17.90
N GLY A 4 3.97 6.14 17.89
CA GLY A 4 3.10 5.80 16.77
C GLY A 4 2.11 6.94 16.56
N ARG A 5 2.16 7.57 15.39
CA ARG A 5 1.21 8.59 14.99
C ARG A 5 -0.09 7.89 14.61
N PHE A 6 -1.13 8.09 15.41
CA PHE A 6 -2.49 7.65 15.10
C PHE A 6 -2.97 8.39 13.86
N VAL A 7 -3.24 7.65 12.78
CA VAL A 7 -3.91 8.18 11.59
C VAL A 7 -5.31 7.58 11.60
N ASP A 8 -6.22 8.28 12.29
CA ASP A 8 -7.58 7.85 12.64
C ASP A 8 -8.61 8.12 11.52
N SER A 9 -8.19 8.01 10.28
CA SER A 9 -9.08 8.13 9.11
C SER A 9 -8.28 7.82 7.87
N GLU A 10 -8.90 7.10 6.95
CA GLU A 10 -8.47 6.99 5.55
C GLU A 10 -8.61 8.39 4.92
N GLN A 11 -7.75 9.33 5.31
CA GLN A 11 -7.66 10.63 4.70
C GLN A 11 -7.13 10.39 3.29
N VAL A 12 -7.92 10.78 2.28
CA VAL A 12 -7.46 10.88 0.90
C VAL A 12 -6.41 11.99 0.87
N LEU A 13 -5.17 11.64 1.24
CA LEU A 13 -4.10 12.59 1.53
C LEU A 13 -3.48 13.20 0.26
N LYS A 14 -3.79 12.66 -0.92
CA LYS A 14 -3.23 13.17 -2.17
C LYS A 14 -3.95 12.61 -3.39
N ILE A 15 -4.32 13.50 -4.31
CA ILE A 15 -4.57 13.11 -5.69
C ILE A 15 -3.20 12.80 -6.29
N VAL A 16 -2.97 11.54 -6.67
CA VAL A 16 -1.78 11.15 -7.40
C VAL A 16 -2.17 10.95 -8.86
N VAL A 17 -1.74 11.87 -9.72
CA VAL A 17 -2.00 11.82 -11.16
C VAL A 17 -0.83 11.10 -11.82
N PHE A 18 -1.13 10.08 -12.63
CA PHE A 18 -0.14 9.37 -13.44
C PHE A 18 -0.57 9.30 -14.89
N ASP A 19 0.43 9.19 -15.76
CA ASP A 19 0.25 8.83 -17.15
C ASP A 19 -0.21 7.35 -17.24
N PRO A 20 -1.29 7.05 -17.98
CA PRO A 20 -1.73 5.67 -18.25
C PRO A 20 -0.64 4.74 -18.81
N ALA A 21 0.38 5.27 -19.51
CA ALA A 21 1.51 4.50 -20.00
C ALA A 21 2.37 3.96 -18.85
N THR A 22 2.71 4.79 -17.86
CA THR A 22 3.44 4.36 -16.65
C THR A 22 2.65 3.31 -15.88
N PHE A 23 1.32 3.38 -15.91
CA PHE A 23 0.45 2.40 -15.29
C PHE A 23 0.53 1.02 -15.94
N ARG A 24 0.71 0.98 -17.26
CA ARG A 24 0.87 -0.26 -18.03
C ARG A 24 2.22 -0.93 -17.72
N ASP A 25 3.26 -0.14 -17.53
CA ASP A 25 4.61 -0.65 -17.22
C ASP A 25 4.73 -1.23 -15.80
N MET A 26 3.84 -0.83 -14.88
CA MET A 26 3.82 -1.30 -13.50
C MET A 26 3.21 -2.71 -13.32
N ASN A 27 2.82 -3.38 -14.42
CA ASN A 27 2.34 -4.76 -14.45
C ASN A 27 1.20 -5.07 -13.46
N PHE A 28 0.29 -4.10 -13.27
CA PHE A 28 -0.90 -4.31 -12.46
C PHE A 28 -1.86 -5.27 -13.16
N SER A 29 -2.52 -6.12 -12.38
CA SER A 29 -3.33 -7.23 -12.91
C SER A 29 -4.75 -6.81 -13.31
N GLY A 30 -5.16 -5.56 -13.05
CA GLY A 30 -6.54 -5.10 -13.27
C GLY A 30 -6.70 -3.71 -13.86
N ALA A 31 -7.98 -3.33 -14.02
CA ALA A 31 -8.37 -2.01 -14.49
C ALA A 31 -7.94 -0.91 -13.50
N PRO A 32 -7.68 0.34 -13.95
CA PRO A 32 -7.22 1.43 -13.10
C PRO A 32 -8.08 1.71 -11.87
N THR A 33 -9.36 1.35 -11.94
CA THR A 33 -10.35 1.51 -10.87
C THR A 33 -10.07 0.68 -9.62
N GLY A 34 -9.21 -0.34 -9.70
CA GLY A 34 -8.86 -1.19 -8.54
C GLY A 34 -7.57 -0.81 -7.84
N ILE A 35 -6.88 0.25 -8.25
CA ILE A 35 -5.58 0.62 -7.67
C ILE A 35 -5.74 1.75 -6.68
N VAL A 36 -5.17 1.57 -5.50
CA VAL A 36 -5.12 2.59 -4.45
C VAL A 36 -3.68 2.99 -4.15
N ALA A 37 -3.49 4.26 -3.82
CA ALA A 37 -2.21 4.80 -3.37
C ALA A 37 -2.27 5.05 -1.86
N VAL A 38 -1.30 4.53 -1.12
CA VAL A 38 -1.20 4.69 0.33
C VAL A 38 0.12 5.36 0.69
N TYR A 39 0.04 6.36 1.57
CA TYR A 39 1.23 6.99 2.15
C TYR A 39 1.73 6.13 3.31
N ALA A 40 2.92 5.55 3.16
CA ALA A 40 3.56 4.75 4.19
C ALA A 40 4.42 5.64 5.09
N ASP A 41 3.94 5.91 6.30
CA ASP A 41 4.69 6.62 7.34
C ASP A 41 5.07 5.65 8.47
N GLY A 42 6.25 5.04 8.34
CA GLY A 42 6.76 4.10 9.32
C GLY A 42 7.98 3.34 8.82
N GLU A 43 8.66 2.68 9.74
CA GLU A 43 9.93 1.98 9.49
C GLU A 43 9.76 0.45 9.38
N SER A 44 8.56 -0.09 9.61
CA SER A 44 8.34 -1.54 9.74
C SER A 44 8.58 -2.34 8.46
N MET A 45 8.72 -1.68 7.32
CA MET A 45 8.98 -2.29 6.02
C MET A 45 10.39 -2.03 5.51
N LEU A 46 11.28 -1.44 6.32
CA LEU A 46 12.68 -1.31 5.95
C LEU A 46 13.34 -2.70 5.79
N PRO A 47 14.27 -2.87 4.84
CA PRO A 47 14.69 -1.89 3.82
C PRO A 47 13.81 -1.87 2.56
N THR A 48 12.76 -2.69 2.50
CA THR A 48 11.94 -2.90 1.29
C THR A 48 11.16 -1.65 0.88
N ILE A 49 10.52 -0.98 1.83
CA ILE A 49 9.76 0.25 1.60
C ILE A 49 10.32 1.32 2.55
N PRO A 50 10.95 2.37 2.00
CA PRO A 50 11.41 3.49 2.81
C PRO A 50 10.23 4.26 3.46
N PRO A 51 10.44 4.88 4.63
CA PRO A 51 9.43 5.77 5.20
C PRO A 51 9.11 6.93 4.26
N LYS A 52 7.89 7.47 4.36
CA LYS A 52 7.37 8.58 3.54
C LYS A 52 7.21 8.25 2.05
N SER A 53 7.11 6.96 1.72
CA SER A 53 6.88 6.49 0.35
C SER A 53 5.39 6.43 0.01
N ILE A 54 5.07 6.55 -1.27
CA ILE A 54 3.74 6.22 -1.80
C ILE A 54 3.79 4.78 -2.31
N VAL A 55 2.90 3.94 -1.81
CA VAL A 55 2.76 2.53 -2.20
C VAL A 55 1.49 2.37 -3.01
N PHE A 56 1.61 1.77 -4.19
CA PHE A 56 0.46 1.40 -5.03
C PHE A 56 0.06 -0.03 -4.74
N VAL A 57 -1.24 -0.24 -4.56
CA VAL A 57 -1.80 -1.56 -4.29
C VAL A 57 -2.94 -1.83 -5.23
N ASP A 58 -2.82 -2.95 -5.95
CA ASP A 58 -3.88 -3.49 -6.79
C ASP A 58 -4.87 -4.31 -5.93
N ARG A 59 -6.07 -3.77 -5.73
CA ARG A 59 -7.16 -4.43 -4.97
C ARG A 59 -7.85 -5.53 -5.76
N ASN A 60 -7.57 -5.67 -7.05
CA ASN A 60 -8.11 -6.75 -7.86
C ASN A 60 -7.36 -8.07 -7.62
N GLN A 61 -6.12 -8.01 -7.11
CA GLN A 61 -5.38 -9.20 -6.74
C GLN A 61 -5.98 -9.82 -5.47
N ARG A 62 -6.69 -10.94 -5.64
CA ARG A 62 -7.33 -11.68 -4.53
C ARG A 62 -6.58 -12.93 -4.11
N ASP A 63 -5.62 -13.38 -4.90
CA ASP A 63 -4.84 -14.58 -4.61
C ASP A 63 -3.80 -14.28 -3.52
N LEU A 64 -3.93 -14.98 -2.39
CA LEU A 64 -2.99 -14.88 -1.28
C LEU A 64 -1.74 -15.72 -1.57
N ARG A 65 -0.62 -15.03 -1.78
CA ARG A 65 0.72 -15.58 -1.99
C ARG A 65 1.74 -14.86 -1.11
N ASP A 66 2.96 -15.39 -1.03
CA ASP A 66 4.05 -14.66 -0.36
C ASP A 66 4.25 -13.29 -1.01
N GLY A 67 4.21 -12.23 -0.20
CA GLY A 67 4.17 -10.87 -0.74
C GLY A 67 3.92 -9.79 0.29
N VAL A 68 3.85 -8.54 -0.19
CA VAL A 68 3.55 -7.36 0.62
C VAL A 68 2.09 -6.96 0.37
N TYR A 69 1.34 -6.75 1.45
CA TYR A 69 -0.10 -6.48 1.42
C TYR A 69 -0.46 -5.28 2.27
N LEU A 70 -1.55 -4.62 1.87
CA LEU A 70 -2.34 -3.79 2.76
C LEU A 70 -3.26 -4.69 3.59
N VAL A 71 -3.13 -4.60 4.90
CA VAL A 71 -3.96 -5.32 5.87
C VAL A 71 -4.65 -4.31 6.76
N ARG A 72 -5.97 -4.45 6.90
CA ARG A 72 -6.76 -3.68 7.86
C ARG A 72 -6.87 -4.51 9.14
N LEU A 73 -6.39 -3.96 10.25
CA LEU A 73 -6.61 -4.50 11.59
C LEU A 73 -7.36 -3.43 12.39
N GLU A 74 -8.53 -3.78 12.88
CA GLU A 74 -9.46 -2.83 13.52
C GLU A 74 -9.70 -1.63 12.57
N ASP A 75 -9.50 -0.41 13.06
CA ASP A 75 -9.69 0.82 12.31
C ASP A 75 -8.42 1.29 11.59
N MET A 76 -7.32 0.53 11.66
CA MET A 76 -6.02 0.90 11.12
C MET A 76 -5.62 0.09 9.89
N ILE A 77 -4.89 0.74 8.99
CA ILE A 77 -4.34 0.15 7.78
C ILE A 77 -2.82 0.01 7.93
N TYR A 78 -2.32 -1.19 7.64
CA TYR A 78 -0.89 -1.51 7.73
C TYR A 78 -0.39 -2.07 6.40
N VAL A 79 0.88 -1.79 6.11
CA VAL A 79 1.63 -2.46 5.04
C VAL A 79 2.50 -3.53 5.70
N LYS A 80 2.31 -4.80 5.33
CA LYS A 80 3.03 -5.94 5.92
C LYS A 80 3.43 -6.97 4.87
N ARG A 81 4.53 -7.68 5.12
CA ARG A 81 4.90 -8.89 4.36
C ARG A 81 4.21 -10.10 4.96
N LEU A 82 3.49 -10.85 4.14
CA LEU A 82 2.90 -12.13 4.49
C LEU A 82 3.69 -13.25 3.81
N GLN A 83 3.93 -14.34 4.55
CA GLN A 83 4.58 -15.54 4.05
C GLN A 83 3.76 -16.74 4.52
N ARG A 84 3.48 -17.69 3.63
CA ARG A 84 2.80 -18.92 3.97
C ARG A 84 3.80 -19.87 4.63
N LEU A 85 3.43 -20.44 5.77
CA LEU A 85 4.19 -21.50 6.44
C LEU A 85 4.08 -22.83 5.69
#